data_AF-A0A348Q8B6-F1
#
_entry.id   AF-A0A348Q8B6-F1
#
_cell.length_a   1.000
_cell.length_b   1.000
_cell.length_c   1.000
_cell.angle_alpha   90.00
_cell.angle_beta   90.00
_cell.angle_gamma   90.00
#
_symmetry.space_group_name_H-M   'P 1'
#
loop_
_entity.id
_entity.type
_entity.pdbx_description
1 polymer ?
#
loop_
_entity_poly.entity_id
_entity_poly.type
_entity_poly.pdbx_seq_one_letter_code
_entity_poly.pdbx_strand_id
1 'polypeptide(L)'
;MGSTTLTRTDAFRQFVQSDSFPCIGAKSAMVRDQLVIAEFGDIDSAAGDINLRRALEEFIEELDFSSPVVQSFVAIFTGPTELSETEFERALWNRLQSLHNLDVVEGRGWAESAERDPESAHFSMGLLGEAFFVIGLHPNASRPARRFEFPALVFNSHEQFERLRQDGRFEKMKQIIRERDKALAGSVNPMLADFGRGSEAAQYSGREVGPEWKCPFTPQEPAK
;
A
#
# COMPACT_ATOMS: atom_id res chain seq x y z
N MET A 1 -12.07 -34.86 -10.43
CA MET A 1 -10.93 -34.10 -9.89
C MET A 1 -11.42 -32.68 -9.74
N GLY A 2 -11.73 -32.26 -8.52
CA GLY A 2 -12.29 -30.93 -8.27
C GLY A 2 -11.27 -29.87 -8.67
N SER A 3 -11.62 -29.02 -9.62
CA SER A 3 -10.87 -27.79 -9.87
C SER A 3 -11.07 -26.93 -8.62
N THR A 4 -10.07 -26.91 -7.74
CA THR A 4 -10.05 -25.99 -6.61
C THR A 4 -9.87 -24.60 -7.21
N THR A 5 -10.97 -23.85 -7.35
CA THR A 5 -10.88 -22.43 -7.70
C THR A 5 -10.03 -21.78 -6.61
N LEU A 6 -8.83 -21.32 -6.98
CA LEU A 6 -7.97 -20.59 -6.06
C LEU A 6 -8.72 -19.34 -5.56
N THR A 7 -8.71 -19.12 -4.25
CA THR A 7 -9.24 -17.86 -3.69
C THR A 7 -8.30 -16.70 -4.08
N ARG A 8 -8.78 -15.45 -4.06
CA ARG A 8 -7.90 -14.30 -4.38
C ARG A 8 -6.79 -14.15 -3.34
N THR A 9 -7.09 -14.50 -2.11
CA THR A 9 -6.11 -14.64 -1.03
C THR A 9 -5.00 -15.65 -1.37
N ASP A 10 -5.37 -16.83 -1.87
CA ASP A 10 -4.37 -17.83 -2.29
C ASP A 10 -3.57 -17.36 -3.50
N ALA A 11 -4.22 -16.69 -4.45
CA ALA A 11 -3.57 -16.09 -5.61
C ALA A 11 -2.54 -15.02 -5.18
N PHE A 12 -2.89 -14.18 -4.21
CA PHE A 12 -1.96 -13.18 -3.67
C PHE A 12 -0.76 -13.84 -2.97
N ARG A 13 -0.99 -14.89 -2.18
CA ARG A 13 0.10 -15.65 -1.55
C ARG A 13 1.04 -16.25 -2.61
N GLN A 14 0.49 -16.84 -3.67
CA GLN A 14 1.29 -17.36 -4.78
C GLN A 14 2.08 -16.26 -5.50
N PHE A 15 1.45 -15.11 -5.73
CA PHE A 15 2.12 -13.94 -6.31
C PHE A 15 3.31 -13.50 -5.46
N VAL A 16 3.15 -13.39 -4.13
CA VAL A 16 4.24 -13.03 -3.22
C VAL A 16 5.32 -14.12 -3.17
N GLN A 17 4.96 -15.41 -3.26
CA GLN A 17 5.92 -16.52 -3.28
C GLN A 17 6.74 -16.60 -4.56
N SER A 18 6.18 -16.17 -5.69
CA SER A 18 6.81 -16.24 -7.00
C SER A 18 8.26 -15.72 -6.98
N ASP A 19 9.17 -16.45 -7.63
CA ASP A 19 10.56 -16.04 -7.80
C ASP A 19 10.69 -14.71 -8.54
N SER A 20 9.73 -14.40 -9.41
CA SER A 20 9.67 -13.13 -10.12
C SER A 20 9.29 -11.95 -9.22
N PHE A 21 8.73 -12.17 -8.03
CA PHE A 21 8.36 -11.07 -7.14
C PHE A 21 9.58 -10.57 -6.34
N PRO A 22 10.00 -9.29 -6.51
CA PRO A 22 11.29 -8.82 -6.02
C PRO A 22 11.27 -8.39 -4.55
N CYS A 23 10.08 -8.16 -3.96
CA CYS A 23 9.97 -7.58 -2.62
C CYS A 23 10.26 -8.61 -1.52
N ILE A 24 11.48 -8.57 -0.98
CA ILE A 24 11.89 -9.45 0.11
C ILE A 24 11.16 -9.17 1.42
N GLY A 25 10.70 -7.93 1.62
CA GLY A 25 9.91 -7.54 2.80
C GLY A 25 8.59 -8.30 2.86
N ALA A 26 7.82 -8.27 1.77
CA ALA A 26 6.57 -9.01 1.66
C ALA A 26 6.77 -10.54 1.74
N LYS A 27 7.84 -11.08 1.13
CA LYS A 27 8.20 -12.51 1.30
C LYS A 27 8.48 -12.85 2.77
N SER A 28 9.22 -12.00 3.49
CA SER A 28 9.51 -12.20 4.91
C SER A 28 8.28 -12.06 5.80
N ALA A 29 7.41 -11.10 5.51
CA ALA A 29 6.15 -10.89 6.24
C ALA A 29 5.24 -12.13 6.10
N MET A 30 5.11 -12.65 4.89
CA MET A 30 4.33 -13.87 4.62
C MET A 30 4.85 -15.10 5.36
N VAL A 31 6.18 -15.34 5.34
CA VAL A 31 6.79 -16.50 6.01
C VAL A 31 6.61 -16.44 7.54
N ARG A 32 6.47 -15.24 8.11
CA ARG A 32 6.30 -15.02 9.54
C ARG A 32 4.84 -14.77 9.96
N ASP A 33 3.90 -15.00 9.06
CA ASP A 33 2.47 -14.79 9.29
C ASP A 33 2.11 -13.36 9.73
N GLN A 34 2.74 -12.37 9.08
CA GLN A 34 2.59 -10.93 9.35
C GLN A 34 1.82 -10.21 8.23
N LEU A 35 1.08 -10.98 7.41
CA LEU A 35 0.22 -10.46 6.36
C LEU A 35 -1.24 -10.77 6.71
N VAL A 36 -1.98 -9.73 7.07
CA VAL A 36 -3.44 -9.82 7.22
C VAL A 36 -4.05 -9.52 5.85
N ILE A 37 -4.81 -10.46 5.29
CA ILE A 37 -5.40 -10.33 3.95
C ILE A 37 -6.92 -10.38 4.07
N ALA A 38 -7.60 -9.40 3.47
CA ALA A 38 -9.05 -9.34 3.40
C ALA A 38 -9.52 -9.02 1.98
N GLU A 39 -10.64 -9.62 1.58
CA GLU A 39 -11.26 -9.43 0.27
C GLU A 39 -12.44 -8.46 0.37
N PHE A 40 -12.51 -7.51 -0.56
CA PHE A 40 -13.52 -6.46 -0.67
C PHE A 40 -14.17 -6.47 -2.05
N GLY A 41 -15.24 -5.70 -2.20
CA GLY A 41 -15.90 -5.49 -3.49
C GLY A 41 -15.05 -4.71 -4.49
N ASP A 42 -15.68 -3.99 -5.40
CA ASP A 42 -14.94 -3.30 -6.46
C ASP A 42 -14.19 -2.06 -5.96
N ILE A 43 -12.95 -1.87 -6.42
CA ILE A 43 -12.06 -0.78 -5.98
C ILE A 43 -12.59 0.61 -6.37
N ASP A 44 -13.41 0.69 -7.41
CA ASP A 44 -14.03 1.92 -7.89
C ASP A 44 -15.37 2.25 -7.21
N SER A 45 -15.84 1.42 -6.26
CA SER A 45 -17.16 1.54 -5.63
C SER A 45 -17.12 1.71 -4.11
N ALA A 46 -17.52 2.87 -3.57
CA ALA A 46 -17.41 3.20 -2.14
C ALA A 46 -18.27 2.32 -1.19
N ALA A 47 -19.07 1.41 -1.73
CA ALA A 47 -19.98 0.55 -0.96
C ALA A 47 -19.26 -0.31 0.09
N GLY A 48 -17.98 -0.65 -0.14
CA GLY A 48 -17.18 -1.48 0.77
C GLY A 48 -16.36 -0.70 1.80
N ASP A 49 -16.31 0.63 1.73
CA ASP A 49 -15.27 1.41 2.43
C ASP A 49 -15.43 1.37 3.97
N ILE A 50 -16.66 1.27 4.48
CA ILE A 50 -16.90 1.08 5.93
C ILE A 50 -16.31 -0.26 6.40
N ASN A 51 -16.49 -1.34 5.62
CA ASN A 51 -15.94 -2.65 5.97
C ASN A 51 -14.42 -2.67 5.83
N LEU A 52 -13.88 -2.01 4.80
CA LEU A 52 -12.44 -1.81 4.62
C LEU A 52 -11.83 -1.09 5.82
N ARG A 53 -12.47 0.01 6.25
CA ARG A 53 -12.02 0.77 7.41
C ARG A 53 -12.04 -0.07 8.69
N ARG A 54 -13.10 -0.82 8.95
CA ARG A 54 -13.21 -1.70 10.12
C ARG A 54 -12.13 -2.78 10.14
N ALA A 55 -11.87 -3.42 9.01
CA ALA A 55 -10.80 -4.41 8.90
C ALA A 55 -9.41 -3.78 9.12
N LEU A 56 -9.22 -2.53 8.68
CA LEU A 56 -7.99 -1.78 8.95
C LEU A 56 -7.86 -1.41 10.43
N GLU A 57 -8.96 -1.06 11.11
CA GLU A 57 -8.99 -0.80 12.56
C GLU A 57 -8.64 -2.07 13.34
N GLU A 58 -9.25 -3.21 13.01
CA GLU A 58 -8.92 -4.52 13.60
C GLU A 58 -7.43 -4.87 13.40
N PHE A 59 -6.88 -4.61 12.20
CA PHE A 59 -5.45 -4.80 11.96
C PHE A 59 -4.57 -3.90 12.84
N ILE A 60 -4.95 -2.63 13.03
CA ILE A 60 -4.20 -1.69 13.88
C ILE A 60 -4.20 -2.14 15.33
N GLU A 61 -5.32 -2.66 15.84
CA GLU A 61 -5.41 -3.21 17.20
C GLU A 61 -4.45 -4.41 17.42
N GLU A 62 -4.11 -5.13 16.36
CA GLU A 62 -3.19 -6.28 16.37
C GLU A 62 -1.75 -5.91 15.96
N LEU A 63 -1.45 -4.64 15.66
CA LEU A 63 -0.10 -4.21 15.29
C LEU A 63 0.87 -4.33 16.47
N ASP A 64 1.93 -5.11 16.26
CA ASP A 64 3.07 -5.20 17.17
C ASP A 64 4.23 -4.36 16.61
N PHE A 65 4.34 -3.13 17.09
CA PHE A 65 5.44 -2.24 16.71
C PHE A 65 6.83 -2.78 17.13
N SER A 66 6.90 -3.76 18.03
CA SER A 66 8.15 -4.44 18.40
C SER A 66 8.54 -5.58 17.44
N SER A 67 7.65 -5.94 16.51
CA SER A 67 7.90 -6.99 15.54
C SER A 67 9.18 -6.73 14.74
N PRO A 68 10.05 -7.74 14.54
CA PRO A 68 11.27 -7.59 13.76
C PRO A 68 11.01 -7.44 12.26
N VAL A 69 9.76 -7.54 11.79
CA VAL A 69 9.37 -7.37 10.39
C VAL A 69 8.16 -6.45 10.29
N VAL A 70 7.96 -5.86 9.13
CA VAL A 70 6.77 -5.04 8.85
C VAL A 70 5.55 -5.95 8.79
N GLN A 71 4.53 -5.61 9.58
CA GLN A 71 3.18 -6.13 9.42
C GLN A 71 2.47 -5.33 8.33
N SER A 72 1.77 -6.04 7.45
CA SER A 72 1.04 -5.41 6.36
C SER A 72 -0.40 -5.90 6.31
N PHE A 73 -1.31 -4.98 6.05
CA PHE A 73 -2.69 -5.30 5.72
C PHE A 73 -2.88 -5.23 4.21
N VAL A 74 -3.47 -6.26 3.63
CA VAL A 74 -3.70 -6.41 2.19
C VAL A 74 -5.19 -6.41 1.93
N ALA A 75 -5.69 -5.34 1.33
CA ALA A 75 -7.05 -5.26 0.81
C ALA A 75 -7.05 -5.69 -0.65
N ILE A 76 -7.68 -6.83 -0.96
CA ILE A 76 -7.85 -7.32 -2.33
C ILE A 76 -9.26 -7.00 -2.80
N PHE A 77 -9.40 -6.39 -3.97
CA PHE A 77 -10.69 -6.00 -4.53
C PHE A 77 -11.14 -6.98 -5.61
N THR A 78 -12.45 -7.20 -5.75
CA THR A 78 -12.99 -8.14 -6.74
C THR A 78 -12.73 -7.72 -8.19
N GLY A 79 -12.59 -6.42 -8.42
CA GLY A 79 -12.37 -5.80 -9.72
C GLY A 79 -12.61 -4.28 -9.66
N PRO A 80 -12.83 -3.63 -10.82
CA PRO A 80 -12.56 -4.16 -12.16
C PRO A 80 -11.07 -4.44 -12.41
N THR A 81 -10.75 -5.48 -13.20
CA THR A 81 -9.36 -5.89 -13.52
C THR A 81 -8.76 -5.16 -14.73
N GLU A 82 -9.61 -4.55 -15.55
CA GLU A 82 -9.23 -3.95 -16.83
C GLU A 82 -8.83 -2.46 -16.74
N LEU A 83 -8.72 -1.92 -15.53
CA LEU A 83 -8.35 -0.52 -15.33
C LEU A 83 -6.96 -0.23 -15.90
N SER A 84 -6.84 0.88 -16.63
CA SER A 84 -5.55 1.48 -16.93
C SER A 84 -4.86 1.98 -15.65
N GLU A 85 -3.55 2.25 -15.70
CA GLU A 85 -2.82 2.78 -14.54
C GLU A 85 -3.43 4.10 -14.00
N THR A 86 -3.96 4.95 -14.88
CA THR A 86 -4.58 6.23 -14.47
C THR A 86 -5.93 6.01 -13.80
N GLU A 87 -6.72 5.04 -14.29
CA GLU A 87 -8.01 4.72 -13.68
C GLU A 87 -7.85 4.00 -12.34
N PHE A 88 -6.87 3.09 -12.24
CA PHE A 88 -6.51 2.46 -10.98
C PHE A 88 -5.99 3.48 -9.96
N GLU A 89 -5.11 4.41 -10.35
CA GLU A 89 -4.64 5.49 -9.49
C GLU A 89 -5.81 6.33 -8.95
N ARG A 90 -6.78 6.68 -9.81
CA ARG A 90 -7.99 7.39 -9.38
C ARG A 90 -8.80 6.57 -8.38
N ALA A 91 -9.01 5.28 -8.64
CA ALA A 91 -9.77 4.41 -7.74
C ALA A 91 -9.08 4.29 -6.38
N LEU A 92 -7.76 4.05 -6.36
CA LEU A 92 -6.93 4.04 -5.15
C LEU A 92 -7.11 5.32 -4.34
N TRP A 93 -6.94 6.49 -4.95
CA TRP A 93 -7.06 7.76 -4.23
C TRP A 93 -8.49 8.03 -3.76
N ASN A 94 -9.50 7.62 -4.52
CA ASN A 94 -10.89 7.68 -4.06
C ASN A 94 -11.11 6.82 -2.80
N ARG A 95 -10.47 5.64 -2.70
CA ARG A 95 -10.52 4.82 -1.47
C ARG A 95 -9.88 5.55 -0.30
N LEU A 96 -8.65 6.03 -0.48
CA LEU A 96 -7.91 6.70 0.60
C LEU A 96 -8.63 7.98 1.07
N GLN A 97 -9.19 8.75 0.13
CA GLN A 97 -10.01 9.92 0.47
C GLN A 97 -11.28 9.53 1.24
N SER A 98 -11.97 8.46 0.82
CA SER A 98 -13.18 7.97 1.50
C SER A 98 -12.89 7.54 2.94
N LEU A 99 -11.82 6.76 3.15
CA LEU A 99 -11.37 6.35 4.48
C LEU A 99 -11.00 7.56 5.36
N HIS A 100 -10.26 8.53 4.82
CA HIS A 100 -9.95 9.78 5.53
C HIS A 100 -11.20 10.58 5.89
N ASN A 101 -12.17 10.67 4.98
CA ASN A 101 -13.42 11.37 5.26
C ASN A 101 -14.21 10.70 6.39
N LEU A 102 -14.20 9.36 6.46
CA LEU A 102 -14.81 8.61 7.56
C LEU A 102 -14.10 8.92 8.90
N ASP A 103 -12.76 8.95 8.90
CA ASP A 103 -11.98 9.32 10.08
C ASP A 103 -12.32 10.72 10.59
N VAL A 104 -12.41 11.67 9.68
CA VAL A 104 -12.76 13.07 9.99
C VAL A 104 -14.15 13.18 10.59
N VAL A 105 -15.14 12.46 10.05
CA VAL A 105 -16.52 12.43 10.58
C VAL A 105 -16.56 11.79 11.97
N GLU A 106 -15.75 10.79 12.24
CA GLU A 106 -15.63 10.14 13.55
C GLU A 106 -14.72 10.88 14.53
N GLY A 107 -14.13 12.00 14.12
CA GLY A 107 -13.20 12.78 14.96
C GLY A 107 -11.86 12.07 15.21
N ARG A 108 -11.51 11.07 14.41
CA ARG A 108 -10.19 10.44 14.42
C ARG A 108 -9.17 11.41 13.85
N GLY A 109 -8.04 11.54 14.55
CA GLY A 109 -6.94 12.40 14.15
C GLY A 109 -6.10 11.80 13.01
N TRP A 110 -5.27 12.65 12.41
CA TRP A 110 -4.16 12.19 11.57
C TRP A 110 -3.04 11.66 12.47
N ALA A 111 -2.18 10.78 11.94
CA ALA A 111 -1.03 10.28 12.68
C ALA A 111 -0.06 11.40 13.06
N GLU A 112 0.42 11.42 14.30
CA GLU A 112 1.39 12.43 14.76
C GLU A 112 2.77 12.28 14.11
N SER A 113 3.08 11.08 13.62
CA SER A 113 4.37 10.71 13.02
C SER A 113 4.52 11.11 11.56
N ALA A 114 3.45 11.63 10.91
CA ALA A 114 3.48 11.98 9.49
C ALA A 114 2.76 13.30 9.19
N GLU A 115 3.24 14.01 8.17
CA GLU A 115 2.57 15.22 7.70
C GLU A 115 1.33 14.87 6.87
N ARG A 116 0.32 15.74 6.93
CA ARG A 116 -0.95 15.57 6.23
C ARG A 116 -0.93 16.12 4.80
N ASP A 117 -0.04 17.07 4.51
CA ASP A 117 0.08 17.66 3.19
C ASP A 117 0.67 16.65 2.19
N PRO A 118 -0.07 16.24 1.13
CA PRO A 118 0.43 15.26 0.17
C PRO A 118 1.60 15.76 -0.68
N GLU A 119 1.95 17.06 -0.64
CA GLU A 119 3.14 17.59 -1.29
C GLU A 119 4.38 17.58 -0.37
N SER A 120 4.20 17.27 0.92
CA SER A 120 5.30 17.20 1.89
C SER A 120 6.22 16.01 1.63
N ALA A 121 7.52 16.21 1.86
CA ALA A 121 8.51 15.12 1.87
C ALA A 121 8.35 14.15 3.05
N HIS A 122 7.57 14.54 4.06
CA HIS A 122 7.23 13.75 5.25
C HIS A 122 5.76 13.29 5.25
N PHE A 123 5.10 13.35 4.09
CA PHE A 123 3.76 12.80 3.93
C PHE A 123 3.75 11.27 4.14
N SER A 124 2.71 10.77 4.80
CA SER A 124 2.29 9.37 4.73
C SER A 124 0.78 9.33 4.97
N MET A 125 0.08 8.35 4.41
CA MET A 125 -1.37 8.29 4.52
C MET A 125 -1.80 8.04 5.97
N GLY A 126 -2.35 9.06 6.62
CA GLY A 126 -2.90 8.96 7.96
C GLY A 126 -4.31 8.40 7.93
N LEU A 127 -4.52 7.24 8.57
CA LEU A 127 -5.81 6.60 8.74
C LEU A 127 -5.92 6.04 10.16
N LEU A 128 -7.06 6.24 10.81
CA LEU A 128 -7.34 5.72 12.16
C LEU A 128 -6.28 6.12 13.21
N GLY A 129 -5.61 7.26 13.03
CA GLY A 129 -4.51 7.73 13.89
C GLY A 129 -3.13 7.14 13.56
N GLU A 130 -3.03 6.25 12.56
CA GLU A 130 -1.80 5.59 12.14
C GLU A 130 -1.33 6.04 10.76
N ALA A 131 -0.03 6.08 10.54
CA ALA A 131 0.58 6.45 9.27
C ALA A 131 0.92 5.20 8.45
N PHE A 132 0.49 5.18 7.18
CA PHE A 132 0.70 4.05 6.27
C PHE A 132 1.44 4.46 5.00
N PHE A 133 2.40 3.62 4.61
CA PHE A 133 2.89 3.56 3.23
C PHE A 133 2.03 2.60 2.42
N VAL A 134 1.25 3.14 1.49
CA VAL A 134 0.27 2.37 0.69
C VAL A 134 0.90 1.94 -0.64
N ILE A 135 0.77 0.65 -0.97
CA ILE A 135 1.24 0.06 -2.23
C ILE A 135 0.02 -0.44 -3.00
N GLY A 136 -0.24 0.19 -4.15
CA GLY A 136 -1.20 -0.28 -5.14
C GLY A 136 -0.61 -1.37 -6.04
N LEU A 137 -1.41 -2.40 -6.32
CA LEU A 137 -1.14 -3.49 -7.25
C LEU A 137 -2.34 -3.67 -8.18
N HIS A 138 -2.11 -3.90 -9.47
CA HIS A 138 -3.20 -4.19 -10.41
C HIS A 138 -2.69 -4.89 -11.69
N PRO A 139 -3.56 -5.56 -12.47
CA PRO A 139 -3.13 -6.42 -13.58
C PRO A 139 -2.35 -5.68 -14.66
N ASN A 140 -2.73 -4.42 -14.91
CA ASN A 140 -2.21 -3.60 -16.00
C ASN A 140 -1.06 -2.68 -15.57
N ALA A 141 -0.43 -2.92 -14.41
CA ALA A 141 0.69 -2.10 -13.97
C ALA A 141 1.86 -2.22 -14.96
N SER A 142 2.51 -1.10 -15.26
CA SER A 142 3.69 -1.05 -16.13
C SER A 142 4.86 -1.84 -15.52
N ARG A 143 5.01 -1.76 -14.19
CA ARG A 143 6.05 -2.45 -13.42
C ARG A 143 5.62 -3.89 -13.11
N PRO A 144 6.42 -4.91 -13.50
CA PRO A 144 6.09 -6.31 -13.21
C PRO A 144 5.91 -6.61 -11.72
N ALA A 145 6.67 -5.94 -10.85
CA ALA A 145 6.53 -6.08 -9.39
C ALA A 145 5.17 -5.61 -8.84
N ARG A 146 4.39 -4.85 -9.63
CA ARG A 146 3.07 -4.33 -9.27
C ARG A 146 1.92 -5.05 -10.00
N ARG A 147 2.24 -6.03 -10.88
CA ARG A 147 1.26 -6.78 -11.68
C ARG A 147 0.68 -7.98 -10.94
N PHE A 148 -0.22 -7.71 -10.01
CA PHE A 148 -1.07 -8.73 -9.40
C PHE A 148 -2.38 -8.88 -10.19
N GLU A 149 -2.94 -10.10 -10.27
CA GLU A 149 -4.11 -10.43 -11.09
C GLU A 149 -5.44 -9.79 -10.63
N PHE A 150 -5.47 -9.19 -9.43
CA PHE A 150 -6.59 -8.37 -8.95
C PHE A 150 -6.08 -6.99 -8.48
N PRO A 151 -6.93 -5.96 -8.48
CA PRO A 151 -6.60 -4.71 -7.80
C PRO A 151 -6.40 -4.97 -6.30
N ALA A 152 -5.33 -4.46 -5.72
CA ALA A 152 -5.06 -4.57 -4.29
C ALA A 152 -4.36 -3.34 -3.74
N LEU A 153 -4.63 -3.04 -2.46
CA LEU A 153 -3.94 -2.03 -1.67
C LEU A 153 -3.25 -2.72 -0.49
N VAL A 154 -1.94 -2.51 -0.36
CA VAL A 154 -1.16 -3.01 0.77
C VAL A 154 -0.78 -1.84 1.67
N PHE A 155 -1.26 -1.86 2.89
CA PHE A 155 -1.00 -0.86 3.92
C PHE A 155 0.14 -1.35 4.80
N ASN A 156 1.23 -0.59 4.84
CA ASN A 156 2.40 -0.92 5.66
C ASN A 156 2.59 0.16 6.72
N SER A 157 2.78 -0.24 7.97
CA SER A 157 3.02 0.71 9.07
C SER A 157 4.27 1.55 8.80
N HIS A 158 4.09 2.88 8.77
CA HIS A 158 5.17 3.84 8.65
C HIS A 158 6.13 3.74 9.86
N GLU A 159 5.59 3.58 11.06
CA GLU A 159 6.41 3.49 12.28
C GLU A 159 7.34 2.26 12.27
N GLN A 160 6.83 1.09 11.85
CA GLN A 160 7.69 -0.09 11.70
C GLN A 160 8.77 0.12 10.63
N PHE A 161 8.48 0.86 9.55
CA PHE A 161 9.49 1.25 8.57
C PHE A 161 10.55 2.20 9.14
N GLU A 162 10.16 3.18 9.94
CA GLU A 162 11.10 4.09 10.63
C GLU A 162 12.01 3.34 11.60
N ARG A 163 11.47 2.38 12.36
CA ARG A 163 12.29 1.49 13.22
C ARG A 163 13.30 0.69 12.40
N LEU A 164 12.89 0.14 11.25
CA LEU A 164 13.81 -0.54 10.33
C LEU A 164 14.91 0.37 9.77
N ARG A 165 14.61 1.67 9.57
CA ARG A 165 15.58 2.69 9.15
C ARG A 165 16.59 2.98 10.24
N GLN A 166 16.12 3.21 11.48
CA GLN A 166 16.97 3.45 12.64
C GLN A 166 17.94 2.30 12.92
N ASP A 167 17.49 1.06 12.72
CA ASP A 167 18.31 -0.16 12.89
C ASP A 167 19.26 -0.44 11.71
N GLY A 168 19.23 0.36 10.63
CA GLY A 168 20.02 0.17 9.41
C GLY A 168 19.60 -1.02 8.53
N ARG A 169 18.59 -1.79 8.95
CA ARG A 169 18.07 -2.96 8.21
C ARG A 169 17.35 -2.55 6.92
N PHE A 170 16.73 -1.36 6.91
CA PHE A 170 16.01 -0.82 5.76
C PHE A 170 16.92 -0.59 4.55
N GLU A 171 18.10 -0.02 4.72
CA GLU A 171 19.00 0.28 3.59
C GLU A 171 19.48 -0.97 2.88
N LYS A 172 19.82 -2.02 3.64
CA LYS A 172 20.17 -3.33 3.07
C LYS A 172 18.98 -3.94 2.31
N MET A 173 17.78 -3.87 2.90
CA MET A 173 16.57 -4.38 2.26
C MET A 173 16.28 -3.65 0.94
N LYS A 174 16.37 -2.33 0.94
CA LYS A 174 16.14 -1.45 -0.21
C LYS A 174 17.12 -1.70 -1.35
N GLN A 175 18.41 -1.89 -1.06
CA GLN A 175 19.41 -2.24 -2.08
C GLN A 175 19.03 -3.55 -2.79
N ILE A 176 18.70 -4.60 -2.04
CA ILE A 176 18.30 -5.90 -2.59
C ILE A 176 17.02 -5.77 -3.42
N ILE A 177 16.02 -5.01 -2.95
CA ILE A 177 14.77 -4.78 -3.68
C ILE A 177 15.05 -4.06 -5.01
N ARG A 178 15.89 -3.01 -5.01
CA ARG A 178 16.25 -2.27 -6.23
C ARG A 178 17.00 -3.15 -7.24
N GLU A 179 17.90 -4.02 -6.79
CA GLU A 179 18.62 -4.96 -7.65
C GLU A 179 17.69 -5.98 -8.30
N ARG A 180 16.77 -6.57 -7.52
CA ARG A 180 15.79 -7.53 -8.02
C ARG A 180 14.77 -6.89 -8.94
N ASP A 181 14.28 -5.69 -8.61
CA ASP A 181 13.37 -4.94 -9.46
C ASP A 181 14.03 -4.56 -10.79
N LYS A 182 15.31 -4.14 -10.77
CA LYS A 182 16.07 -3.90 -12.00
C LYS A 182 16.24 -5.16 -12.84
N ALA A 183 16.52 -6.31 -12.22
CA ALA A 183 16.63 -7.58 -12.94
C ALA A 183 15.29 -7.99 -13.58
N LEU A 184 14.17 -7.67 -12.94
CA LEU A 184 12.83 -8.02 -13.39
C LEU A 184 12.26 -7.05 -14.43
N ALA A 185 12.41 -5.75 -14.19
CA ALA A 185 11.81 -4.67 -14.99
C ALA A 185 12.77 -4.08 -16.03
N GLY A 186 14.06 -4.46 -16.01
CA GLY A 186 15.11 -3.93 -16.88
C GLY A 186 15.66 -2.56 -16.45
N SER A 187 14.98 -1.86 -15.53
CA SER A 187 15.41 -0.56 -14.99
C SER A 187 15.11 -0.47 -13.50
N VAL A 188 15.81 0.42 -12.79
CA VAL A 188 15.38 0.86 -11.46
C VAL A 188 14.06 1.61 -11.60
N ASN A 189 13.11 1.40 -10.69
CA ASN A 189 11.88 2.20 -10.63
C ASN A 189 12.21 3.67 -10.30
N PRO A 190 11.95 4.62 -11.23
CA PRO A 190 12.27 6.04 -11.04
C PRO A 190 11.43 6.67 -9.93
N MET A 191 10.28 6.07 -9.60
CA MET A 191 9.38 6.56 -8.55
C MET A 191 9.86 6.21 -7.13
N LEU A 192 10.81 5.28 -6.96
CA LEU A 192 11.34 4.92 -5.63
C LEU A 192 12.32 5.97 -5.10
N ALA A 193 11.80 7.17 -4.81
CA ALA A 193 12.51 8.21 -4.10
C ALA A 193 12.77 7.79 -2.64
N ASP A 194 13.87 8.29 -2.06
CA ASP A 194 14.13 8.09 -0.65
C ASP A 194 13.14 8.92 0.18
N PHE A 195 12.58 8.35 1.25
CA PHE A 195 11.70 9.07 2.16
C PHE A 195 12.39 10.35 2.68
N GLY A 196 11.65 11.47 2.77
CA GLY A 196 12.21 12.78 3.11
C GLY A 196 12.90 13.52 1.96
N ARG A 197 12.98 12.95 0.74
CA ARG A 197 13.51 13.64 -0.47
C ARG A 197 12.44 14.04 -1.49
N GLY A 198 11.20 13.67 -1.23
CA GLY A 198 10.02 13.98 -2.04
C GLY A 198 8.81 13.25 -1.46
N SER A 199 7.61 13.71 -1.79
CA SER A 199 6.39 13.06 -1.32
C SER A 199 6.29 11.61 -1.81
N GLU A 200 5.95 10.71 -0.90
CA GLU A 200 5.68 9.32 -1.23
C GLU A 200 4.32 9.11 -1.92
N ALA A 201 3.45 10.12 -1.96
CA ALA A 201 2.12 10.02 -2.58
C ALA A 201 2.21 9.53 -4.03
N ALA A 202 3.15 10.07 -4.82
CA ALA A 202 3.37 9.67 -6.21
C ALA A 202 3.77 8.19 -6.38
N GLN A 203 4.19 7.51 -5.30
CA GLN A 203 4.64 6.12 -5.32
C GLN A 203 3.51 5.11 -5.08
N TYR A 204 2.37 5.56 -4.58
CA TYR A 204 1.33 4.67 -4.07
C TYR A 204 0.71 3.83 -5.18
N SER A 205 0.27 4.46 -6.28
CA SER A 205 -0.34 3.76 -7.42
C SER A 205 0.64 2.85 -8.16
N GLY A 206 1.95 3.13 -8.06
CA GLY A 206 2.99 2.44 -8.82
C GLY A 206 3.09 2.89 -10.28
N ARG A 207 2.29 3.87 -10.71
CA ARG A 207 2.34 4.50 -12.03
C ARG A 207 3.53 5.45 -12.12
N GLU A 208 4.19 5.49 -13.28
CA GLU A 208 5.20 6.52 -13.54
C GLU A 208 4.53 7.86 -13.83
N VAL A 209 4.95 8.90 -13.11
CA VAL A 209 4.36 10.25 -13.21
C VAL A 209 5.44 11.30 -13.42
N GLY A 210 5.09 12.37 -14.16
CA GLY A 210 5.98 13.48 -14.42
C GLY A 210 6.01 14.53 -13.30
N PRO A 211 6.88 15.56 -13.41
CA PRO A 211 7.03 16.61 -12.40
C PRO A 211 5.78 17.48 -12.18
N GLU A 212 4.87 17.52 -13.17
CA GLU A 212 3.61 18.26 -13.09
C GLU A 212 2.49 17.47 -12.39
N TRP A 213 2.76 16.23 -11.95
CA TRP A 213 1.77 15.43 -11.24
C TRP A 213 1.45 16.05 -9.88
N LYS A 214 0.17 16.03 -9.54
CA LYS A 214 -0.35 16.47 -8.25
C LYS A 214 -1.19 15.39 -7.63
N CYS A 215 -1.03 15.21 -6.33
CA CYS A 215 -1.83 14.25 -5.60
C CYS A 215 -3.30 14.70 -5.60
N PRO A 216 -4.26 13.84 -5.99
CA PRO A 216 -5.68 14.18 -5.99
C PRO A 216 -6.28 14.15 -4.57
N PHE A 217 -5.54 13.68 -3.57
CA PHE A 217 -5.96 13.66 -2.18
C PHE A 217 -6.10 15.08 -1.63
N THR A 218 -7.23 15.36 -0.99
CA THR A 218 -7.50 16.63 -0.32
C THR A 218 -7.74 16.38 1.17
N PRO A 219 -6.75 16.69 2.03
CA PRO A 219 -6.92 16.49 3.46
C PRO A 219 -8.03 17.37 4.03
N GLN A 220 -8.91 16.75 4.81
CA GLN A 220 -9.97 17.41 5.56
C GLN A 220 -9.59 17.56 7.04
N GLU A 221 -10.17 18.55 7.72
CA GLU A 221 -10.13 18.71 9.18
C GLU A 221 -11.50 18.36 9.77
N PRO A 222 -11.56 17.79 10.99
CA PRO A 222 -12.82 17.65 11.72
C PRO A 222 -13.53 19.00 11.81
N ALA A 223 -14.83 19.03 11.52
CA ALA A 223 -15.62 20.22 11.77
C ALA A 223 -15.54 20.56 13.27
N LYS A 224 -15.14 21.80 13.58
CA LYS A 224 -15.12 22.32 14.96
C LYS A 224 -16.52 22.44 15.54
#